data_AF-A0A949NK80-F1
#
_entry.id   AF-A0A949NK80-F1
#
_cell.length_a   1.000
_cell.length_b   1.000
_cell.length_c   1.000
_cell.angle_alpha   90.00
_cell.angle_beta   90.00
_cell.angle_gamma   90.00
#
_symmetry.space_group_name_H-M   'P 1'
#
loop_
_entity.id
_entity.type
_entity.pdbx_description
1 polymer ?
#
loop_
_entity_poly.entity_id
_entity_poly.type
_entity_poly.pdbx_seq_one_letter_code
_entity_poly.pdbx_strand_id
1 'polypeptide(L)'
;MTSIMTNASAMSALQTLRSINSDMESTQGRISSGYRVQSASDNSAYWSIATTMRSDNKALSTVSDALGLGAAKVDVAYTGMEAAIDVVSEIKAKLVAAREPGVDKTKIDKELTELKNQLVSISESAS
;
A
#
# COMPACT_ATOMS: atom_id res chain seq x y z
N MET A 1 28.69 36.47 52.80
CA MET A 1 29.67 37.44 52.24
C MET A 1 29.16 37.89 50.87
N THR A 2 28.54 39.07 50.83
CA THR A 2 28.14 39.75 49.59
C THR A 2 29.31 40.61 49.12
N SER A 3 30.07 40.11 48.15
CA SER A 3 31.04 40.94 47.43
C SER A 3 30.28 41.79 46.40
N ILE A 4 30.49 43.11 46.39
CA ILE A 4 29.93 44.02 45.37
C ILE A 4 30.43 43.61 43.96
N MET A 5 31.62 43.02 43.89
CA MET A 5 32.28 42.59 42.64
C MET A 5 31.85 41.19 42.18
N THR A 6 31.25 40.37 43.04
CA THR A 6 30.87 38.99 42.71
C THR A 6 29.52 38.67 43.35
N ASN A 7 28.47 38.90 42.57
CA ASN A 7 27.10 38.65 43.00
C ASN A 7 26.71 37.18 42.76
N ALA A 8 26.94 36.34 43.78
CA ALA A 8 26.66 34.91 43.71
C ALA A 8 25.18 34.58 43.39
N SER A 9 24.22 35.36 43.89
CA SER A 9 22.79 35.13 43.59
C SER A 9 22.45 35.46 42.13
N ALA A 10 23.04 36.52 41.57
CA ALA A 10 22.90 36.84 40.16
C ALA A 10 23.56 35.77 39.25
N MET A 11 24.70 35.21 39.65
CA MET A 11 25.33 34.10 38.91
C MET A 11 24.49 32.82 38.94
N SER A 12 23.89 32.48 40.09
CA SER A 12 22.96 31.35 40.18
C SER A 12 21.72 31.56 39.32
N ALA A 13 21.12 32.76 39.34
CA ALA A 13 19.99 33.09 38.49
C ALA A 13 20.36 33.02 36.99
N LEU A 14 21.55 33.47 36.60
CA LEU A 14 22.05 33.37 35.23
C LEU A 14 22.25 31.90 34.80
N GLN A 15 22.75 31.05 35.69
CA GLN A 15 22.88 29.61 35.43
C GLN A 15 21.51 28.95 35.22
N THR A 16 20.52 29.29 36.05
CA THR A 16 19.13 28.83 35.86
C THR A 16 18.55 29.32 34.54
N LEU A 17 18.73 30.60 34.18
CA LEU A 17 18.25 31.15 32.90
C LEU A 17 18.90 30.45 31.69
N ARG A 18 20.20 30.15 31.76
CA ARG A 18 20.89 29.39 30.71
C ARG A 18 20.34 27.97 30.57
N SER A 19 20.03 27.30 31.68
CA SER A 19 19.38 25.99 31.67
C SER A 19 18.00 26.05 31.01
N ILE A 20 17.16 26.99 31.44
CA ILE A 20 15.81 27.18 30.87
C ILE A 20 15.88 27.46 29.37
N ASN A 21 16.82 28.28 28.93
CA ASN A 21 16.97 28.60 27.51
C ASN A 21 17.39 27.36 26.69
N SER A 22 18.32 26.55 27.22
CA SER A 22 18.71 25.28 26.59
C SER A 22 17.55 24.27 26.52
N ASP A 23 16.76 24.16 27.59
CA ASP A 23 15.58 23.28 27.63
C ASP A 23 14.49 23.75 26.65
N MET A 24 14.32 25.06 26.53
CA MET A 24 13.39 25.69 25.59
C MET A 24 13.81 25.43 24.13
N GLU A 25 15.10 25.57 23.81
CA GLU A 25 15.64 25.28 22.48
C GLU A 25 15.42 23.80 22.09
N SER A 26 15.68 22.87 23.02
CA SER A 26 15.39 21.43 22.80
C SER A 26 13.91 21.19 22.56
N THR A 27 13.04 21.81 23.35
CA THR A 27 11.58 21.68 23.21
C THR A 27 11.09 22.24 21.88
N GLN A 28 11.59 23.40 21.47
CA GLN A 28 11.28 23.99 20.17
C GLN A 28 11.78 23.11 19.03
N GLY A 29 12.96 22.52 19.14
CA GLY A 29 13.48 21.56 18.15
C GLY A 29 12.60 20.32 17.99
N ARG A 30 12.07 19.78 19.10
CA ARG A 30 11.12 18.66 19.08
C ARG A 30 9.77 19.04 18.49
N ILE A 31 9.25 20.24 18.80
CA ILE A 31 7.99 20.74 18.23
C ILE A 31 8.14 20.95 16.72
N SER A 32 9.24 21.56 16.28
CA SER A 32 9.51 21.84 14.87
C SER A 32 9.70 20.56 14.05
N SER A 33 10.46 19.60 14.56
CA SER A 33 10.70 18.33 13.88
C SER A 33 9.57 17.31 14.03
N GLY A 34 8.72 17.45 15.05
CA GLY A 34 7.74 16.44 15.46
C GLY A 34 8.37 15.19 16.09
N TYR A 35 9.70 15.12 16.23
CA TYR A 35 10.41 13.96 16.76
C TYR A 35 10.97 14.23 18.15
N ARG A 36 10.73 13.29 19.07
CA ARG A 36 11.37 13.30 20.40
C ARG A 36 12.88 13.02 20.32
N VAL A 37 13.29 12.21 19.35
CA VAL A 37 14.69 11.83 19.05
C VAL A 37 14.90 12.10 17.56
N GLN A 38 15.55 13.21 17.23
CA GLN A 38 15.73 13.65 15.85
C GLN A 38 17.01 13.05 15.25
N SER A 39 18.08 13.04 16.03
CA SER A 39 19.42 12.65 15.63
C SER A 39 19.95 11.48 16.46
N ALA A 40 20.99 10.81 15.95
CA ALA A 40 21.65 9.73 16.67
C ALA A 40 22.36 10.22 17.96
N SER A 41 22.72 11.51 18.03
CA SER A 41 23.28 12.12 19.24
C SER A 41 22.26 12.32 20.36
N ASP A 42 20.97 12.43 20.04
CA ASP A 42 19.92 12.56 21.06
C ASP A 42 19.70 11.24 21.80
N ASN A 43 19.68 10.13 21.05
CA ASN A 43 19.64 8.77 21.56
C ASN A 43 19.93 7.76 20.44
N SER A 44 21.13 7.21 20.39
CA SER A 44 21.57 6.34 19.28
C SER A 44 20.76 5.05 19.17
N ALA A 45 20.37 4.44 20.30
CA ALA A 45 19.60 3.20 20.33
C ALA A 45 18.16 3.40 19.85
N TYR A 46 17.47 4.43 20.36
CA TYR A 46 16.10 4.71 19.89
C TYR A 46 16.08 5.24 18.47
N TRP A 47 17.09 6.01 18.06
CA TRP A 47 17.20 6.50 16.69
C TRP A 47 17.43 5.34 15.69
N SER A 48 18.29 4.36 16.02
CA SER A 48 18.52 3.21 15.16
C SER A 48 17.27 2.32 15.04
N ILE A 49 16.62 2.00 16.16
CA ILE A 49 15.36 1.24 16.17
C ILE A 49 14.28 1.97 15.34
N ALA A 50 14.08 3.26 15.58
CA ALA A 50 13.09 4.05 14.84
C ALA A 50 13.42 4.13 13.34
N THR A 51 14.70 4.20 12.97
CA THR A 51 15.13 4.23 11.57
C THR A 51 14.86 2.89 10.88
N THR A 52 15.18 1.77 11.54
CA THR A 52 14.81 0.44 11.06
C THR A 52 13.30 0.31 10.90
N MET A 53 12.51 0.70 11.92
CA MET A 53 11.05 0.66 11.84
C MET A 53 10.49 1.52 10.71
N ARG A 54 11.05 2.70 10.44
CA ARG A 54 10.65 3.53 9.29
C ARG A 54 10.97 2.86 7.96
N SER A 55 12.13 2.21 7.85
CA SER A 55 12.52 1.43 6.67
C SER A 55 11.58 0.24 6.45
N ASP A 56 11.27 -0.49 7.52
CA ASP A 56 10.35 -1.63 7.48
C ASP A 56 8.95 -1.18 7.06
N ASN A 57 8.46 -0.05 7.60
CA ASN A 57 7.16 0.50 7.20
C ASN A 57 7.13 0.84 5.71
N LYS A 58 8.20 1.44 5.16
CA LYS A 58 8.30 1.70 3.73
C LYS A 58 8.27 0.41 2.91
N ALA A 59 8.98 -0.63 3.34
CA ALA A 59 8.95 -1.92 2.67
C ALA A 59 7.55 -2.57 2.72
N LEU A 60 6.90 -2.52 3.89
CA LEU A 60 5.53 -3.03 4.08
C LEU A 60 4.50 -2.26 3.25
N SER A 61 4.66 -0.95 3.06
CA SER A 61 3.82 -0.16 2.16
C SER A 61 3.91 -0.69 0.72
N THR A 62 5.12 -0.93 0.22
CA THR A 62 5.32 -1.51 -1.11
C THR A 62 4.71 -2.92 -1.23
N VAL A 63 4.84 -3.74 -0.18
CA VAL A 63 4.19 -5.07 -0.13
C VAL A 63 2.67 -4.93 -0.17
N SER A 64 2.11 -3.97 0.57
CA SER A 64 0.67 -3.68 0.56
C SER A 64 0.19 -3.25 -0.83
N ASP A 65 0.93 -2.39 -1.52
CA ASP A 65 0.61 -1.97 -2.88
C ASP A 65 0.65 -3.15 -3.86
N ALA A 66 1.67 -4.01 -3.73
CA ALA A 66 1.78 -5.23 -4.54
C ALA A 66 0.65 -6.23 -4.28
N LEU A 67 0.23 -6.39 -3.01
CA LEU A 67 -0.93 -7.20 -2.64
C LEU A 67 -2.23 -6.61 -3.18
N GLY A 68 -2.39 -5.28 -3.13
CA GLY A 68 -3.54 -4.58 -3.71
C GLY A 68 -3.63 -4.78 -5.23
N LEU A 69 -2.50 -4.69 -5.93
CA LEU A 69 -2.43 -5.00 -7.36
C LEU A 69 -2.74 -6.48 -7.64
N GLY A 70 -2.22 -7.39 -6.80
CA GLY A 70 -2.51 -8.82 -6.90
C GLY A 70 -3.99 -9.12 -6.72
N ALA A 71 -4.64 -8.50 -5.73
CA ALA A 71 -6.07 -8.62 -5.50
C ALA A 71 -6.88 -8.13 -6.72
N ALA A 72 -6.54 -6.95 -7.25
CA ALA A 72 -7.19 -6.43 -8.46
C ALA A 72 -7.01 -7.37 -9.67
N LYS A 73 -5.83 -8.01 -9.80
CA LYS A 73 -5.59 -9.00 -10.86
C LYS A 73 -6.45 -10.25 -10.70
N VAL A 74 -6.63 -10.72 -9.47
CA VAL A 74 -7.53 -11.85 -9.16
C VAL A 74 -8.99 -11.47 -9.44
N ASP A 75 -9.42 -10.25 -9.13
CA ASP A 75 -10.79 -9.79 -9.41
C ASP A 75 -11.08 -9.72 -10.92
N VAL A 76 -10.11 -9.26 -11.72
CA VAL A 76 -10.20 -9.28 -13.20
C VAL A 76 -10.29 -10.72 -13.71
N ALA A 77 -9.44 -11.61 -13.19
CA ALA A 77 -9.49 -13.03 -13.55
C ALA A 77 -10.83 -13.69 -13.17
N TYR A 78 -11.39 -13.35 -12.01
CA TYR A 78 -12.70 -13.84 -11.57
C TYR A 78 -13.82 -13.35 -12.48
N THR A 79 -13.80 -12.07 -12.86
CA THR A 79 -14.77 -11.49 -13.81
C THR A 79 -14.67 -12.15 -15.19
N GLY A 80 -13.43 -12.37 -15.67
CA GLY A 80 -13.20 -13.09 -16.92
C GLY A 80 -13.68 -14.55 -16.87
N MET A 81 -13.49 -15.22 -15.74
CA MET A 81 -14.02 -16.57 -15.50
C MET A 81 -15.56 -16.61 -15.57
N GLU A 82 -16.24 -15.64 -14.96
CA GLU A 82 -17.71 -15.56 -15.01
C GLU A 82 -18.20 -15.41 -16.46
N ALA A 83 -17.58 -14.51 -17.23
CA ALA A 83 -17.89 -14.35 -18.65
C ALA A 83 -17.61 -15.62 -19.47
N ALA A 84 -16.54 -16.36 -19.14
CA ALA A 84 -16.25 -17.64 -19.77
C ALA A 84 -17.31 -18.71 -19.45
N ILE A 85 -17.86 -18.72 -18.22
CA ILE A 85 -18.96 -19.61 -17.83
C ILE A 85 -20.22 -19.31 -18.65
N ASP A 86 -20.54 -18.03 -18.87
CA ASP A 86 -21.68 -17.63 -19.70
C ASP A 86 -21.53 -18.12 -21.15
N VAL A 87 -20.35 -17.91 -21.76
CA VAL A 87 -20.05 -18.38 -23.12
C VAL A 87 -20.16 -19.91 -23.22
N VAL A 88 -19.61 -20.65 -22.25
CA VAL A 88 -19.73 -22.12 -22.21
C VAL A 88 -21.18 -22.56 -22.07
N SER A 89 -21.99 -21.82 -21.31
CA SER A 89 -23.42 -22.08 -21.17
C SER A 89 -24.17 -21.87 -22.49
N GLU A 90 -23.81 -20.83 -23.25
CA GLU A 90 -24.36 -20.61 -24.60
C GLU A 90 -23.94 -21.71 -25.59
N ILE A 91 -22.67 -22.11 -25.57
CA ILE A 91 -22.16 -23.25 -26.37
C ILE A 91 -22.99 -24.51 -26.09
N LYS A 92 -23.28 -24.80 -24.82
CA LYS A 92 -24.11 -25.94 -24.42
C LYS A 92 -25.53 -25.81 -24.98
N ALA A 93 -26.15 -24.63 -24.89
CA ALA A 93 -27.48 -24.39 -25.44
C ALA A 93 -27.54 -24.60 -26.96
N LYS A 94 -26.55 -24.09 -27.70
CA LYS A 94 -26.42 -24.28 -29.16
C LYS A 94 -26.20 -25.75 -29.53
N LEU A 95 -25.40 -26.49 -28.77
CA LEU A 95 -25.19 -27.93 -28.97
C LEU A 95 -26.46 -28.74 -28.72
N VAL A 96 -27.30 -28.35 -27.76
CA VAL A 96 -28.60 -28.97 -27.55
C VAL A 96 -29.55 -28.68 -28.72
N ALA A 97 -29.60 -27.43 -29.19
CA ALA A 97 -30.40 -27.06 -30.36
C ALA A 97 -29.98 -27.82 -31.64
N ALA A 98 -28.68 -28.10 -31.81
CA ALA A 98 -28.17 -28.87 -32.95
C ALA A 98 -28.64 -30.35 -32.98
N ARG A 99 -29.20 -30.86 -31.88
CA ARG A 99 -29.76 -32.22 -31.81
C ARG A 99 -31.18 -32.31 -32.37
N GLU A 100 -31.86 -31.19 -32.56
CA GLU A 100 -33.22 -31.21 -33.11
C GLU A 100 -33.22 -31.56 -34.62
N PRO A 101 -34.12 -32.46 -35.06
CA PRO A 101 -34.26 -32.76 -36.48
C PRO A 101 -34.78 -31.54 -37.26
N GLY A 102 -34.15 -31.21 -38.39
CA GLY A 102 -34.55 -30.10 -39.27
C GLY A 102 -33.76 -28.80 -39.08
N VAL A 103 -32.81 -28.77 -38.14
CA VAL A 103 -31.94 -27.62 -37.90
C VAL A 103 -30.69 -27.64 -38.80
N ASP A 104 -30.30 -26.46 -39.29
CA ASP A 104 -29.09 -26.27 -40.09
C ASP A 104 -27.82 -26.29 -39.22
N LYS A 105 -27.20 -27.47 -39.15
CA LYS A 105 -25.98 -27.71 -38.37
C LYS A 105 -24.78 -26.88 -38.83
N THR A 106 -24.73 -26.44 -40.10
CA THR A 106 -23.61 -25.64 -40.61
C THR A 106 -23.63 -24.21 -40.07
N LYS A 107 -24.82 -23.65 -39.83
CA LYS A 107 -24.97 -22.35 -39.17
C LYS A 107 -24.61 -22.43 -37.69
N ILE A 108 -25.05 -23.49 -37.01
CA ILE A 108 -24.70 -23.69 -35.60
C ILE A 108 -23.19 -23.89 -35.43
N ASP A 109 -22.53 -24.63 -36.32
CA ASP A 109 -21.08 -24.82 -36.26
C ASP A 109 -20.30 -23.50 -36.41
N LYS A 110 -20.79 -22.58 -37.27
CA LYS A 110 -20.23 -21.22 -37.37
C LYS A 110 -20.42 -20.42 -36.08
N GLU A 111 -21.60 -20.45 -35.48
CA GLU A 111 -21.86 -19.77 -34.20
C GLU A 111 -21.00 -20.37 -33.07
N LEU A 112 -20.85 -21.70 -33.01
CA LEU A 112 -19.98 -22.38 -32.05
C LEU A 112 -18.51 -22.02 -32.25
N THR A 113 -18.07 -21.83 -33.49
CA THR A 113 -16.71 -21.37 -33.79
C THR A 113 -16.49 -19.96 -33.26
N GLU A 114 -17.47 -19.06 -33.44
CA GLU A 114 -17.38 -17.70 -32.92
C GLU A 114 -17.38 -17.67 -31.38
N LEU A 115 -18.24 -18.45 -30.72
CA LEU A 115 -18.25 -18.57 -29.26
C LEU A 115 -16.92 -19.13 -28.71
N LYS A 116 -16.28 -20.06 -29.42
CA LYS A 116 -14.93 -20.52 -29.06
C LYS A 116 -13.90 -19.40 -29.18
N ASN A 117 -13.96 -18.60 -30.24
CA ASN A 117 -13.06 -17.45 -30.40
C ASN A 117 -13.26 -16.42 -29.29
N GLN A 118 -14.52 -16.15 -28.89
CA GLN A 118 -14.83 -15.28 -27.77
C GLN A 118 -14.26 -15.81 -26.45
N LEU A 119 -14.34 -17.13 -26.19
CA LEU A 119 -13.74 -17.74 -25.02
C LEU A 119 -12.22 -17.55 -24.97
N VAL A 120 -11.54 -17.71 -26.11
CA VAL A 120 -10.10 -17.45 -26.23
C VAL A 120 -9.80 -15.97 -25.95
N SER A 121 -10.58 -15.06 -26.51
CA SER A 121 -10.41 -13.61 -26.29
C SER A 121 -10.62 -13.21 -24.83
N ILE A 122 -11.58 -13.81 -24.13
CA ILE A 122 -11.80 -13.60 -22.69
C ILE A 122 -10.59 -14.11 -21.89
N SER A 123 -10.07 -15.29 -22.24
CA SER A 123 -8.89 -15.86 -21.59
C SER A 123 -7.65 -14.97 -21.77
N GLU A 124 -7.44 -14.43 -22.97
CA GLU A 124 -6.33 -13.50 -23.26
C GLU A 124 -6.49 -12.16 -22.53
N SER A 125 -7.73 -11.67 -22.42
CA SER A 125 -8.03 -10.38 -21.78
C SER A 125 -7.97 -10.42 -20.25
N ALA A 126 -8.11 -11.60 -19.65
CA ALA A 126 -8.06 -11.82 -18.20
C ALA A 126 -6.64 -12.05 -17.64
N SER A 127 -5.61 -12.02 -18.51
CA SER A 127 -4.20 -12.37 -18.20
C SER A 127 -3.33 -11.18 -17.73
#